data_AF-A0A3M1BFZ4-F1
#
_entry.id   AF-A0A3M1BFZ4-F1
#
_cell.length_a   1.000
_cell.length_b   1.000
_cell.length_c   1.000
_cell.angle_alpha   90.00
_cell.angle_beta   90.00
_cell.angle_gamma   90.00
#
_symmetry.space_group_name_H-M   'P 1'
#
loop_
_entity.id
_entity.type
_entity.pdbx_description
1 polymer ?
#
loop_
_entity_poly.entity_id
_entity_poly.type
_entity_poly.pdbx_seq_one_letter_code
_entity_poly.pdbx_strand_id
1 'polypeptide(L)'
;HCGRELCCSTFLVDFAHVSIRMAKDQGLSLNPTKVSGRCGRLMCCLVYEHDLYRKMRRTLPKVGQTIETPEGPARVTRIDVLKRQVTLYLPQEERSLVLEGEALDALLASEETPHASNPGKRKRNDVH
;
A
#
# COMPACT_ATOMS: atom_id res chain seq x y z
N HIS A 1 1.95 17.09 7.39
CA HIS A 1 1.47 17.18 8.78
C HIS A 1 -0.03 16.94 8.82
N CYS A 2 -0.53 16.15 9.78
CA CYS A 2 -1.95 15.77 9.90
C CYS A 2 -2.79 16.68 10.83
N GLY A 3 -2.19 17.75 11.38
CA GLY A 3 -2.89 18.76 12.20
C GLY A 3 -3.21 18.35 13.64
N ARG A 4 -2.95 17.10 14.03
CA ARG A 4 -3.19 16.58 15.38
C ARG A 4 -2.00 16.81 16.32
N GLU A 5 -2.23 16.66 17.62
CA GLU A 5 -1.17 16.61 18.64
C GLU A 5 -0.14 15.51 18.32
N LEU A 6 1.09 15.68 18.81
CA LEU A 6 2.17 14.75 18.49
C LEU A 6 1.84 13.37 19.08
N CYS A 7 1.87 12.32 18.25
CA CYS A 7 1.55 10.99 18.73
C CYS A 7 2.54 10.51 19.81
N CYS A 8 3.79 10.99 19.74
CA CYS A 8 4.84 10.74 20.73
C CYS A 8 4.64 11.46 22.09
N SER A 9 3.76 12.44 22.17
CA SER A 9 3.44 13.16 23.42
C SER A 9 2.08 12.78 23.99
N THR A 10 1.41 11.79 23.40
CA THR A 10 0.04 11.40 23.75
C THR A 10 -0.03 9.91 24.10
N PHE A 11 -0.05 9.03 23.10
CA PHE A 11 -0.33 7.60 23.31
C PHE A 11 0.80 6.66 22.88
N LEU A 12 1.75 7.11 22.06
CA LEU A 12 2.92 6.33 21.66
C LEU A 12 4.09 6.69 22.59
N VAL A 13 4.24 5.93 23.68
CA VAL A 13 5.28 6.13 24.71
C VAL A 13 6.53 5.29 24.43
N ASP A 14 6.38 4.17 23.73
CA ASP A 14 7.47 3.26 23.37
C ASP A 14 7.70 3.27 21.85
N PHE A 15 8.95 3.53 21.43
CA PHE A 15 9.30 3.71 20.02
C PHE A 15 10.16 2.55 19.51
N ALA A 16 9.56 1.70 18.68
CA ALA A 16 10.36 0.94 17.72
C ALA A 16 11.01 1.92 16.72
N HIS A 17 12.25 1.62 16.31
CA HIS A 17 12.99 2.48 15.39
C HIS A 17 12.26 2.63 14.04
N VAL A 18 11.80 3.84 13.72
CA VAL A 18 11.20 4.16 12.42
C VAL A 18 12.27 4.07 11.34
N SER A 19 12.09 3.21 10.33
CA SER A 19 13.04 3.09 9.23
C SER A 19 12.56 3.78 7.95
N ILE A 20 13.51 4.28 7.15
CA ILE A 20 13.25 4.84 5.80
C ILE A 20 12.51 3.84 4.91
N ARG A 21 12.76 2.54 5.10
CA ARG A 21 12.08 1.47 4.37
C ARG A 21 10.57 1.48 4.63
N MET A 22 10.13 1.76 5.85
CA MET A 22 8.71 1.83 6.19
C MET A 22 7.99 2.97 5.46
N ALA A 23 8.66 4.12 5.29
CA ALA A 23 8.13 5.22 4.50
C ALA A 23 7.96 4.82 3.02
N LYS A 24 8.95 4.13 2.44
CA LYS A 24 8.84 3.61 1.06
C LYS A 24 7.73 2.58 0.92
N ASP A 25 7.62 1.66 1.87
CA ASP A 25 6.61 0.62 1.84
C ASP A 25 5.20 1.25 1.84
N GLN A 26 5.00 2.34 2.60
CA GLN A 26 3.74 3.10 2.62
C GLN A 26 3.56 4.10 1.45
N GLY A 27 4.45 4.08 0.45
CA GLY A 27 4.32 4.92 -0.74
C GLY A 27 4.66 6.40 -0.51
N LEU A 28 5.31 6.74 0.61
CA LEU A 28 5.76 8.11 0.87
C LEU A 28 7.05 8.41 0.10
N SER A 29 7.14 9.61 -0.46
CA SER A 29 8.37 10.10 -1.07
C SER A 29 9.44 10.33 0.00
N LEU A 30 10.70 10.02 -0.30
CA LEU A 30 11.82 10.19 0.65
C LEU A 30 12.25 11.65 0.86
N ASN A 31 11.43 12.62 0.47
CA ASN A 31 11.70 14.02 0.77
C ASN A 31 11.58 14.22 2.29
N PRO A 32 12.62 14.72 2.98
CA PRO A 32 12.60 14.92 4.44
C PRO A 32 11.35 15.67 4.93
N THR A 33 10.87 16.66 4.18
CA THR A 33 9.67 17.44 4.54
C THR A 33 8.38 16.61 4.52
N LYS A 34 8.35 15.49 3.78
CA LYS A 34 7.20 14.59 3.66
C LYS A 34 7.24 13.42 4.64
N VAL A 35 8.43 13.02 5.11
CA VAL A 35 8.60 11.85 6.01
C VAL A 35 8.96 12.22 7.45
N SER A 36 9.39 13.46 7.70
CA SER A 36 9.75 13.94 9.03
C SER A 36 8.53 14.53 9.77
N GLY A 37 8.40 14.14 11.03
CA GLY A 37 7.50 14.75 11.99
C GLY A 37 7.98 16.13 12.43
N ARG A 38 7.11 16.84 13.16
CA ARG A 38 7.39 18.20 13.64
C ARG A 38 8.56 18.27 14.63
N CYS A 39 8.91 17.14 15.23
CA CYS A 39 10.07 16.96 16.11
C CYS A 39 11.39 16.72 15.37
N GLY A 40 11.41 16.77 14.03
CA GLY A 40 12.62 16.59 13.21
C GLY A 40 13.06 15.14 13.00
N ARG A 41 12.38 14.17 13.63
CA ARG A 41 12.57 12.72 13.41
C ARG A 41 11.54 12.20 12.41
N LEU A 42 11.73 10.97 11.90
CA LEU A 42 10.72 10.32 11.05
C LEU A 42 9.36 10.21 11.77
N MET A 43 8.26 10.34 11.02
CA MET A 43 6.91 10.29 11.57
C MET A 43 6.65 8.96 12.31
N CYS A 44 6.34 9.02 13.61
CA CYS A 44 6.05 7.83 14.42
C CYS A 44 4.76 7.11 14.02
N CYS A 45 3.82 7.80 13.36
CA CYS A 45 2.63 7.19 12.75
C CYS A 45 2.99 6.07 11.77
N LEU A 46 4.16 6.15 11.11
CA LEU A 46 4.61 5.13 10.17
C LEU A 46 4.81 3.78 10.86
N VAL A 47 5.32 3.77 12.10
CA VAL A 47 5.48 2.55 12.90
C VAL A 47 4.13 2.05 13.38
N TYR A 48 3.32 2.96 13.95
CA TYR A 48 2.01 2.64 14.47
C TYR A 48 1.10 1.96 13.42
N GLU A 49 1.11 2.47 12.19
CA GLU A 49 0.27 1.97 11.10
C GLU A 49 0.91 0.79 10.35
N HIS A 50 2.18 0.47 10.58
CA HIS A 50 2.93 -0.47 9.74
C HIS A 50 2.36 -1.89 9.74
N ASP A 51 1.99 -2.41 10.90
CA ASP A 51 1.46 -3.77 11.01
C ASP A 51 0.11 -3.90 10.32
N LEU A 52 -0.76 -2.90 10.52
CA LEU A 52 -2.04 -2.82 9.83
C LEU A 52 -1.83 -2.68 8.31
N TYR A 53 -0.92 -1.80 7.89
CA TYR A 53 -0.54 -1.61 6.49
C TYR A 53 -0.11 -2.93 5.85
N ARG A 54 0.77 -3.70 6.50
CA ARG A 54 1.26 -4.99 5.97
C ARG A 54 0.16 -6.03 5.85
N LYS A 55 -0.76 -6.08 6.83
CA LYS A 55 -1.92 -6.98 6.79
C LYS A 55 -2.83 -6.62 5.62
N MET A 56 -3.22 -5.35 5.48
CA MET A 56 -4.07 -4.87 4.39
C MET A 56 -3.41 -5.03 3.01
N ARG A 57 -2.11 -4.78 2.89
CA ARG A 57 -1.39 -4.92 1.61
C ARG A 57 -1.40 -6.37 1.10
N ARG A 58 -1.51 -7.37 1.97
CA ARG A 58 -1.58 -8.79 1.57
C ARG A 58 -2.94 -9.19 1.02
N THR A 59 -4.00 -8.52 1.44
CA THR A 59 -5.37 -8.82 1.01
C THR A 59 -5.74 -8.06 -0.26
N LEU A 60 -5.01 -6.99 -0.62
CA LEU A 60 -5.26 -6.20 -1.82
C LEU A 60 -4.53 -6.79 -3.05
N PRO A 61 -5.09 -6.65 -4.27
CA PRO A 61 -4.44 -7.08 -5.50
C PRO A 61 -3.14 -6.31 -5.73
N LYS A 62 -2.31 -6.73 -6.70
CA LYS A 62 -1.05 -6.03 -7.02
C LYS A 62 -1.25 -5.02 -8.14
N VAL A 63 -0.50 -3.91 -8.09
CA VAL A 63 -0.42 -3.00 -9.25
C VAL A 63 0.12 -3.78 -10.45
N GLY A 64 -0.57 -3.66 -11.59
CA GLY A 64 -0.28 -4.39 -12.81
C GLY A 64 -1.04 -5.72 -12.97
N GLN A 65 -1.71 -6.21 -11.92
CA GLN A 65 -2.60 -7.37 -12.03
C GLN A 65 -3.82 -7.00 -12.89
N THR A 66 -4.25 -7.91 -13.75
CA THR A 66 -5.54 -7.83 -14.44
C THR A 66 -6.56 -8.62 -13.64
N ILE A 67 -7.73 -8.03 -13.40
CA ILE A 67 -8.83 -8.62 -12.65
C ILE A 67 -10.10 -8.54 -13.47
N GLU A 68 -10.97 -9.54 -13.33
CA GLU A 68 -12.28 -9.52 -13.97
C GLU A 68 -13.23 -8.63 -13.17
N THR A 69 -13.91 -7.71 -13.85
CA THR A 69 -14.94 -6.87 -13.26
C THR A 69 -16.25 -7.06 -14.03
N PRO A 70 -17.42 -6.65 -13.49
CA PRO A 70 -18.68 -6.69 -14.24
C PRO A 70 -18.64 -5.92 -15.57
N GLU A 71 -17.74 -4.94 -15.69
CA GLU A 71 -17.52 -4.12 -16.89
C GLU A 71 -16.48 -4.74 -17.86
N GLY A 72 -15.87 -5.87 -17.49
CA GLY A 72 -14.83 -6.58 -18.23
C GLY A 72 -13.46 -6.62 -17.52
N PRO A 73 -12.42 -7.16 -18.16
CA PRO A 73 -11.08 -7.24 -17.59
C PRO A 73 -10.48 -5.85 -17.41
N ALA A 74 -10.07 -5.54 -16.18
CA ALA A 74 -9.49 -4.25 -15.80
C ALA A 74 -8.09 -4.42 -15.20
N ARG A 75 -7.18 -3.48 -15.47
CA ARG A 75 -5.81 -3.51 -14.94
C ARG A 75 -5.67 -2.62 -13.71
N VAL A 76 -5.13 -3.14 -12.62
CA VAL A 76 -4.83 -2.35 -11.42
C VAL A 76 -3.71 -1.35 -11.71
N THR A 77 -4.00 -0.05 -11.62
CA THR A 77 -3.02 1.02 -11.87
C THR A 77 -2.49 1.67 -10.61
N ARG A 78 -3.32 1.74 -9.56
CA ARG A 78 -2.96 2.37 -8.28
C ARG A 78 -3.66 1.67 -7.13
N ILE A 79 -3.00 1.64 -5.98
CA ILE A 79 -3.57 1.13 -4.73
C ILE A 79 -3.21 2.10 -3.61
N ASP A 80 -4.20 2.59 -2.89
CA ASP A 80 -4.05 3.26 -1.62
C ASP A 80 -4.45 2.27 -0.52
N VAL A 81 -3.44 1.72 0.17
CA VAL A 81 -3.63 0.65 1.16
C VAL A 81 -4.33 1.17 2.41
N LEU A 82 -3.98 2.38 2.87
CA LEU A 82 -4.54 2.96 4.09
C LEU A 82 -6.00 3.35 3.89
N LYS A 83 -6.36 3.79 2.67
CA LYS A 83 -7.76 4.08 2.32
C LYS A 83 -8.55 2.85 1.83
N ARG A 84 -7.90 1.68 1.69
CA ARG A 84 -8.49 0.50 1.03
C ARG A 84 -9.15 0.86 -0.30
N GLN A 85 -8.40 1.55 -1.15
CA GLN A 85 -8.88 2.05 -2.44
C GLN A 85 -8.00 1.48 -3.55
N VAL A 86 -8.62 0.93 -4.59
CA VAL A 86 -7.94 0.37 -5.76
C VAL A 86 -8.42 1.10 -7.00
N THR A 87 -7.50 1.63 -7.79
CA THR A 87 -7.80 2.21 -9.10
C THR A 87 -7.53 1.19 -10.18
N LEU A 88 -8.54 0.93 -10.99
CA LEU A 88 -8.54 0.04 -12.13
C LEU A 88 -8.61 0.86 -13.41
N TYR A 89 -7.96 0.38 -14.46
CA TYR A 89 -8.09 0.90 -15.81
C TYR A 89 -8.81 -0.13 -16.68
N LEU A 90 -9.92 0.29 -17.26
CA LEU A 90 -10.75 -0.51 -18.16
C LEU A 90 -10.38 -0.15 -19.60
N PRO A 91 -9.68 -1.04 -20.33
CA PRO A 91 -9.27 -0.76 -21.70
C PRO A 91 -10.45 -0.70 -22.69
N GLN A 92 -11.57 -1.39 -22.43
CA GLN A 92 -12.75 -1.37 -23.31
C GLN A 92 -13.43 0.00 -23.34
N GLU A 93 -13.46 0.67 -22.20
CA GLU A 93 -14.14 1.96 -22.03
C GLU A 93 -13.15 3.13 -21.96
N GLU A 94 -11.86 2.86 -22.10
CA GLU A 94 -10.74 3.81 -21.97
C GLU A 94 -10.82 4.70 -20.71
N ARG A 95 -11.38 4.17 -19.62
CA ARG A 95 -11.61 4.90 -18.36
C ARG A 95 -10.97 4.24 -17.16
N SER A 96 -10.87 5.00 -16.06
CA SER A 96 -10.44 4.49 -14.77
C SER A 96 -11.62 4.38 -13.80
N LEU A 97 -11.71 3.25 -13.10
CA LEU A 97 -12.68 3.00 -12.05
C LEU A 97 -11.96 2.95 -10.69
N VAL A 98 -12.60 3.51 -9.68
CA VAL A 98 -12.11 3.46 -8.30
C VAL A 98 -13.02 2.51 -7.52
N LEU A 99 -12.43 1.45 -6.96
CA LEU A 99 -13.11 0.55 -6.03
C LEU A 99 -12.68 0.84 -4.60
N GLU A 100 -13.67 0.95 -3.71
CA GLU A 100 -13.52 1.13 -2.27
C GLU A 100 -14.72 0.51 -1.55
N GLY A 101 -14.60 0.28 -0.24
CA GLY A 101 -15.68 -0.29 0.58
C GLY A 101 -16.21 -1.62 0.06
N GLU A 102 -17.54 -1.76 0.02
CA GLU A 102 -18.25 -2.99 -0.38
C GLU A 102 -17.89 -3.46 -1.80
N ALA A 103 -17.68 -2.53 -2.74
CA ALA A 103 -17.33 -2.87 -4.12
C ALA A 103 -15.95 -3.52 -4.22
N LEU A 104 -15.00 -3.09 -3.39
CA LEU A 104 -13.69 -3.73 -3.29
C LEU A 104 -13.79 -5.09 -2.58
N ASP A 105 -14.56 -5.17 -1.51
CA ASP A 105 -14.72 -6.41 -0.74
C ASP A 105 -15.38 -7.52 -1.58
N ALA A 106 -16.38 -7.18 -2.41
CA ALA A 106 -17.00 -8.11 -3.35
C ALA A 106 -15.99 -8.66 -4.38
N LEU A 107 -15.08 -7.80 -4.86
CA LEU A 107 -14.05 -8.21 -5.80
C LEU A 107 -13.01 -9.14 -5.13
N LEU A 108 -12.58 -8.82 -3.92
CA LEU A 108 -11.63 -9.65 -3.16
C LEU A 108 -12.22 -11.02 -2.80
N ALA A 109 -13.52 -11.09 -2.49
CA ALA A 109 -14.21 -12.34 -2.19
C ALA A 109 -14.31 -13.28 -3.41
N SER A 110 -14.26 -12.74 -4.64
CA SER A 110 -14.29 -13.55 -5.86
C SER A 110 -12.95 -14.20 -6.22
N GLU A 111 -11.84 -13.74 -5.65
CA GLU A 111 -10.47 -14.22 -5.93
C GLU A 111 -9.94 -15.26 -4.92
N GLU A 112 -10.79 -15.94 -4.13
CA GLU A 112 -10.36 -17.06 -3.26
C GLU A 112 -9.94 -18.32 -4.05
N THR A 113 -8.91 -18.18 -4.89
CA THR A 113 -8.03 -19.28 -5.33
C THR A 113 -6.58 -18.85 -5.13
N PRO A 114 -5.68 -19.74 -4.69
CA PRO A 114 -4.43 -19.38 -4.04
C PRO A 114 -3.51 -18.65 -5.01
N HIS A 115 -3.25 -17.37 -4.74
CA HIS A 115 -2.36 -16.53 -5.52
C HIS A 115 -0.93 -17.07 -5.45
N ALA A 116 -0.55 -17.86 -6.46
CA ALA A 116 0.80 -18.36 -6.64
C ALA A 116 1.75 -17.17 -6.73
N SER A 117 2.63 -17.08 -5.74
CA SER A 117 3.73 -16.14 -5.69
C SER A 117 4.60 -16.31 -6.93
N ASN A 118 4.58 -15.36 -7.85
CA ASN A 118 5.56 -15.31 -8.94
C ASN A 118 6.96 -15.00 -8.34
N PRO A 119 7.98 -15.87 -8.46
CA PRO A 119 9.30 -15.66 -7.87
C PRO A 119 10.14 -14.80 -8.82
N GLY A 120 9.94 -13.49 -8.76
CA GLY A 120 10.77 -12.54 -9.50
C GLY A 120 12.02 -12.12 -8.73
N LYS A 121 13.11 -12.89 -8.82
CA LYS A 121 14.50 -12.37 -8.80
C LYS A 121 15.48 -13.45 -9.26
N ARG A 122 15.84 -13.41 -10.54
CA ARG A 122 17.03 -14.09 -11.09
C ARG A 122 18.26 -13.61 -10.32
N LYS A 123 18.95 -14.53 -9.62
CA LYS A 123 20.36 -14.35 -9.26
C LYS A 123 21.17 -14.34 -10.55
N ARG A 124 21.95 -13.29 -10.79
CA ARG A 124 23.08 -13.35 -11.72
C ARG A 124 24.33 -13.42 -10.84
N ASN A 125 24.97 -14.59 -10.86
CA ASN A 125 26.29 -14.82 -10.31
C ASN A 125 27.34 -14.29 -11.30
N ASP A 126 28.44 -13.79 -10.77
CA ASP A 126 29.82 -13.70 -11.31
C ASP A 126 30.63 -13.27 -10.07
N VAL A 127 31.56 -13.98 -9.42
CA VAL A 127 32.54 -15.03 -9.77
C VAL A 127 33.51 -14.62 -10.87
N HIS A 128 34.35 -13.61 -10.60
CA HIS A 128 35.80 -13.72 -10.35
C HIS A 128 36.36 -12.36 -9.94
#